data_AF-A0A963IMQ1-F1
#
_entry.id   AF-A0A963IMQ1-F1
#
_cell.length_a   1.000
_cell.length_b   1.000
_cell.length_c   1.000
_cell.angle_alpha   90.00
_cell.angle_beta   90.00
_cell.angle_gamma   90.00
#
_symmetry.space_group_name_H-M   'P 1'
#
loop_
_entity.id
_entity.type
_entity.pdbx_description
1 polymer ?
#
loop_
_entity_poly.entity_id
_entity_poly.type
_entity_poly.pdbx_seq_one_letter_code
_entity_poly.pdbx_strand_id
1 'polypeptide(L)'
;MIRFSVWLRRLLLGALGLLLLYLCWLFGWVLWWSRVNPESTRFMEIRLAELRVADPQAQLQRQWIAYGQISANLKRAIVAAEDGKFLDHEGFDWEGIQNAIERNQQKGRIVAGGSTISQQLAKNLFLTPSKTPLRKAEEAVITLMLEIAWSKRRILEVYLNVIEWGGAVFGAEAAARHYYGIPATQLSAEQAARLAAMVPRPRYYDRNRNTPALAAKSEVILGRMRSAAVP
;
A
#
# COMPACT_ATOMS: atom_id res chain seq x y z
N MET A 1 11.69 -41.30 27.11
CA MET A 1 11.45 -39.83 27.12
C MET A 1 12.61 -39.01 26.53
N ILE A 2 13.88 -39.33 26.82
CA ILE A 2 15.06 -38.55 26.35
C ILE A 2 15.22 -38.50 24.82
N ARG A 3 14.90 -39.57 24.09
CA ARG A 3 15.00 -39.57 22.60
C ARG A 3 13.95 -38.66 21.95
N PHE A 4 12.74 -38.60 22.50
CA PHE A 4 11.66 -37.76 21.97
C PHE A 4 11.98 -36.26 22.11
N SER A 5 12.57 -35.84 23.23
CA SER A 5 12.97 -34.44 23.42
C SER A 5 14.11 -34.00 22.50
N VAL A 6 15.03 -34.91 22.14
CA VAL A 6 16.10 -34.62 21.16
C VAL A 6 15.54 -34.45 19.75
N TRP A 7 14.63 -35.31 19.31
CA TRP A 7 13.98 -35.18 18.00
C TRP A 7 13.09 -33.94 17.91
N LEU A 8 12.33 -33.65 18.97
CA LEU A 8 11.52 -32.43 19.05
C LEU A 8 12.40 -31.18 19.00
N ARG A 9 13.53 -31.15 19.74
CA ARG A 9 14.49 -30.04 19.70
C ARG A 9 15.07 -29.85 18.30
N ARG A 10 15.46 -30.94 17.61
CA ARG A 10 15.98 -30.87 16.23
C ARG A 10 14.93 -30.34 15.25
N LEU A 11 13.68 -30.76 15.40
CA LEU A 11 12.57 -30.26 14.57
C LEU A 11 12.33 -28.77 14.81
N LEU A 12 12.28 -28.34 16.07
CA LEU A 12 12.10 -26.92 16.42
C LEU A 12 13.26 -26.05 15.91
N LEU A 13 14.50 -26.53 16.04
CA LEU A 13 15.68 -25.84 15.49
C LEU A 13 15.64 -25.79 13.96
N GLY A 14 15.21 -26.86 13.30
CA GLY A 14 15.03 -26.89 11.84
C GLY A 14 13.95 -25.90 11.38
N ALA A 15 12.80 -25.88 12.05
CA ALA A 15 11.72 -24.94 11.77
C ALA A 15 12.15 -23.48 11.99
N LEU A 16 12.87 -23.21 13.09
CA LEU A 16 13.47 -21.90 13.35
C LEU A 16 14.47 -21.51 12.27
N GLY A 17 15.33 -22.43 11.84
CA GLY A 17 16.27 -22.22 10.75
C GLY A 17 15.57 -21.85 9.43
N LEU A 18 14.50 -22.57 9.07
CA LEU A 18 13.69 -22.26 7.89
C LEU A 18 13.00 -20.89 8.00
N LEU A 19 12.46 -20.55 9.17
CA LEU A 19 11.88 -19.23 9.41
C LEU A 19 12.91 -18.12 9.25
N LEU A 20 14.12 -18.29 9.81
CA LEU A 20 15.19 -17.31 9.68
C LEU A 20 15.65 -17.17 8.22
N LEU A 21 15.79 -18.28 7.49
CA LEU A 21 16.09 -18.24 6.06
C LEU A 21 15.01 -17.49 5.27
N TYR A 22 13.74 -17.72 5.60
CA TYR A 22 12.62 -17.00 5.00
C TYR A 22 12.68 -15.49 5.28
N LEU A 23 12.94 -15.10 6.52
CA LEU A 23 13.07 -13.69 6.90
C LEU A 23 14.27 -13.02 6.24
N CYS A 24 15.42 -13.71 6.17
CA CYS A 24 16.60 -13.23 5.45
C CYS A 24 16.33 -13.06 3.96
N TRP A 25 15.59 -14.00 3.34
CA TRP A 25 15.16 -13.90 1.96
C TRP A 25 14.26 -12.68 1.72
N LEU A 26 13.24 -12.47 2.56
CA LEU A 26 12.39 -11.28 2.50
C LEU A 26 13.21 -10.00 2.66
N PHE A 27 14.11 -9.96 3.64
CA PHE A 27 14.94 -8.78 3.88
C PHE A 27 15.90 -8.51 2.73
N GLY A 28 16.45 -9.55 2.09
CA GLY A 28 17.23 -9.43 0.87
C GLY A 28 16.46 -8.72 -0.25
N TRP A 29 15.19 -9.08 -0.47
CA TRP A 29 14.32 -8.38 -1.42
C TRP A 29 14.03 -6.93 -1.01
N VAL A 30 13.79 -6.67 0.28
CA VAL A 30 13.63 -5.31 0.80
C VAL A 30 14.88 -4.47 0.52
N LEU A 31 16.08 -5.00 0.79
CA LEU A 31 17.33 -4.31 0.51
C LEU A 31 17.54 -4.08 -1.00
N TRP A 32 17.18 -5.04 -1.84
CA TRP A 32 17.24 -4.89 -3.29
C TRP A 32 16.32 -3.77 -3.78
N TRP A 33 15.05 -3.79 -3.39
CA TRP A 33 14.06 -2.80 -3.80
C TRP A 33 14.22 -1.42 -3.17
N SER A 34 15.09 -1.28 -2.16
CA SER A 34 15.53 0.02 -1.64
C SER A 34 16.27 0.84 -2.71
N ARG A 35 16.91 0.16 -3.68
CA ARG A 35 17.71 0.79 -4.75
C ARG A 35 17.14 0.54 -6.15
N VAL A 36 16.43 -0.57 -6.35
CA VAL A 36 15.89 -0.98 -7.64
C VAL A 36 14.37 -0.91 -7.61
N ASN A 37 13.76 -0.40 -8.68
CA ASN A 37 12.30 -0.29 -8.77
C ASN A 37 11.68 -1.69 -8.97
N PRO A 38 10.65 -2.08 -8.20
CA PRO A 38 9.95 -3.33 -8.44
C PRO A 38 9.24 -3.28 -9.79
N GLU A 39 9.56 -4.21 -10.68
CA GLU A 39 8.86 -4.33 -11.96
C GLU A 39 7.43 -4.82 -11.79
N SER A 40 7.19 -5.69 -10.80
CA SER A 40 5.89 -6.24 -10.45
C SER A 40 5.81 -6.45 -8.95
N THR A 41 4.60 -6.56 -8.43
CA THR A 41 4.33 -6.87 -7.03
C THR A 41 3.43 -8.09 -6.93
N ARG A 42 3.42 -8.74 -5.76
CA ARG A 42 2.50 -9.86 -5.51
C ARG A 42 1.06 -9.48 -5.77
N PHE A 43 0.66 -8.26 -5.40
CA PHE A 43 -0.69 -7.78 -5.64
C PHE A 43 -0.99 -7.57 -7.13
N MET A 44 -0.05 -7.03 -7.91
CA MET A 44 -0.20 -6.91 -9.36
C MET A 44 -0.36 -8.29 -10.03
N GLU A 45 0.45 -9.27 -9.64
CA GLU A 45 0.39 -10.63 -10.19
C GLU A 45 -0.98 -11.28 -9.96
N ILE A 46 -1.51 -11.17 -8.74
CA ILE A 46 -2.83 -11.68 -8.38
C ILE A 46 -3.90 -11.00 -9.24
N ARG A 47 -3.82 -9.67 -9.39
CA ARG A 47 -4.78 -8.90 -10.19
C ARG A 47 -4.74 -9.24 -11.67
N LEU A 48 -3.55 -9.41 -12.22
CA LEU A 48 -3.39 -9.85 -13.60
C LEU A 48 -3.97 -11.25 -13.80
N ALA A 49 -3.73 -12.18 -12.86
CA ALA A 49 -4.31 -13.51 -12.91
C ALA A 49 -5.85 -13.47 -12.86
N GLU A 50 -6.45 -12.66 -11.99
CA GLU A 50 -7.90 -12.45 -11.92
C GLU A 50 -8.49 -11.94 -13.24
N LEU A 51 -7.84 -10.98 -13.89
CA LEU A 51 -8.28 -10.45 -15.18
C LEU A 51 -8.18 -11.50 -16.30
N ARG A 52 -7.11 -12.30 -16.27
CA ARG A 52 -6.86 -13.33 -17.28
C ARG A 52 -7.80 -14.53 -17.24
N VAL A 53 -8.57 -14.68 -16.17
CA VAL A 53 -9.69 -15.63 -16.13
C VAL A 53 -10.78 -15.24 -17.14
N ALA A 54 -11.04 -13.94 -17.32
CA ALA A 54 -12.05 -13.45 -18.25
C ALA A 54 -11.46 -13.13 -19.64
N ASP A 55 -10.25 -12.59 -19.69
CA ASP A 55 -9.55 -12.25 -20.94
C ASP A 55 -8.07 -12.68 -20.85
N PRO A 56 -7.69 -13.81 -21.49
CA PRO A 56 -6.31 -14.31 -21.45
C PRO A 56 -5.25 -13.30 -21.94
N GLN A 57 -5.63 -12.31 -22.76
CA GLN A 57 -4.72 -11.29 -23.29
C GLN A 57 -4.66 -10.02 -22.42
N ALA A 58 -5.38 -10.00 -21.29
CA ALA A 58 -5.39 -8.85 -20.39
C ALA A 58 -3.97 -8.47 -19.92
N GLN A 59 -3.74 -7.16 -19.81
CA GLN A 59 -2.52 -6.54 -19.32
C GLN A 59 -2.83 -5.44 -18.30
N LEU A 60 -1.89 -5.18 -17.40
CA LEU A 60 -1.96 -4.05 -16.48
C LEU A 60 -1.42 -2.79 -17.14
N GLN A 61 -2.16 -1.68 -17.03
CA GLN A 61 -1.67 -0.36 -17.37
C GLN A 61 -0.78 0.14 -16.23
N ARG A 62 0.52 0.26 -16.50
CA ARG A 62 1.49 0.74 -15.52
C ARG A 62 2.60 1.52 -16.22
N GLN A 63 3.09 2.56 -15.56
CA GLN A 63 4.27 3.30 -15.99
C GLN A 63 4.96 3.84 -14.74
N TRP A 64 6.23 3.42 -14.55
CA TRP A 64 7.04 3.94 -13.47
C TRP A 64 7.49 5.36 -13.79
N ILE A 65 7.37 6.26 -12.82
CA ILE A 65 7.95 7.60 -12.87
C ILE A 65 8.71 7.90 -11.58
N ALA A 66 9.79 8.67 -11.68
CA ALA A 66 10.60 9.03 -10.53
C ALA A 66 9.81 9.93 -9.56
N TYR A 67 10.17 9.90 -8.26
CA TYR A 67 9.47 10.68 -7.24
C TYR A 67 9.34 12.17 -7.59
N GLY A 68 10.37 12.77 -8.18
CA GLY A 68 10.35 14.17 -8.61
C GLY A 68 9.33 14.48 -9.72
N GLN A 69 8.93 13.47 -10.49
CA GLN A 69 7.94 13.56 -11.57
C GLN A 69 6.51 13.28 -11.09
N ILE A 70 6.31 12.96 -9.81
CA ILE A 70 4.97 12.87 -9.24
C ILE A 70 4.59 14.24 -8.66
N SER A 71 3.42 14.78 -9.05
CA SER A 71 2.92 16.06 -8.54
C SER A 71 2.94 16.12 -7.00
N ALA A 72 3.40 17.25 -6.47
CA ALA A 72 3.35 17.52 -5.04
C ALA A 72 1.92 17.44 -4.48
N ASN A 73 0.92 17.77 -5.29
CA ASN A 73 -0.48 17.64 -4.92
C ASN A 73 -0.86 16.19 -4.69
N LEU A 74 -0.44 15.26 -5.57
CA LEU A 74 -0.76 13.85 -5.42
C LEU A 74 -0.10 13.24 -4.19
N LYS A 75 1.16 13.59 -3.92
CA LYS A 75 1.87 13.16 -2.71
C LYS A 75 1.12 13.60 -1.44
N ARG A 76 0.76 14.88 -1.37
CA ARG A 76 0.00 15.45 -0.23
C ARG A 76 -1.39 14.85 -0.09
N ALA A 77 -2.08 14.63 -1.21
CA ALA A 77 -3.42 14.02 -1.21
C ALA A 77 -3.38 12.61 -0.64
N ILE A 78 -2.39 11.80 -1.03
CA ILE A 78 -2.24 10.43 -0.55
C ILE A 78 -1.85 10.38 0.93
N VAL A 79 -0.89 11.20 1.36
CA VAL A 79 -0.54 11.32 2.79
C VAL A 79 -1.77 11.78 3.58
N ALA A 80 -2.47 12.83 3.16
CA ALA A 80 -3.67 13.33 3.86
C ALA A 80 -4.82 12.32 3.92
N ALA A 81 -4.96 11.46 2.91
CA ALA A 81 -6.06 10.51 2.79
C ALA A 81 -5.80 9.19 3.54
N GLU A 82 -4.57 8.67 3.42
CA GLU A 82 -4.23 7.31 3.87
C GLU A 82 -3.43 7.33 5.18
N ASP A 83 -2.61 8.36 5.42
CA ASP A 83 -1.63 8.35 6.50
C ASP A 83 -1.13 9.77 6.85
N GLY A 84 -1.95 10.55 7.56
CA GLY A 84 -1.69 11.97 7.80
C GLY A 84 -0.45 12.26 8.65
N LYS A 85 0.06 11.25 9.38
CA LYS A 85 1.26 11.30 10.22
C LYS A 85 2.41 10.50 9.63
N PHE A 86 2.40 10.24 8.32
CA PHE A 86 3.36 9.37 7.64
C PHE A 86 4.84 9.65 7.96
N LEU A 87 5.19 10.93 8.17
CA LEU A 87 6.55 11.36 8.50
C LEU A 87 6.91 11.22 9.98
N ASP A 88 5.92 11.08 10.86
CA ASP A 88 6.09 11.17 12.31
C ASP A 88 6.25 9.78 12.97
N HIS A 89 6.02 8.70 12.22
CA HIS A 89 6.08 7.32 12.74
C HIS A 89 7.01 6.43 11.92
N GLU A 90 7.36 5.26 12.46
CA GLU A 90 8.21 4.24 11.82
C GLU A 90 7.37 3.02 11.41
N GLY A 91 6.41 3.25 10.51
CA GLY A 91 5.52 2.22 9.97
C GLY A 91 4.20 1.98 10.68
N PHE A 92 4.02 2.43 11.93
CA PHE A 92 2.78 2.25 12.68
C PHE A 92 2.33 3.54 13.35
N ASP A 93 1.13 4.01 13.00
CA ASP A 93 0.44 5.08 13.72
C ASP A 93 -0.41 4.46 14.85
N TRP A 94 0.17 4.35 16.05
CA TRP A 94 -0.50 3.76 17.21
C TRP A 94 -1.74 4.53 17.63
N GLU A 95 -1.68 5.86 17.57
CA GLU A 95 -2.83 6.73 17.88
C GLU A 95 -3.93 6.57 16.82
N GLY A 96 -3.55 6.51 15.53
CA GLY A 96 -4.47 6.22 14.43
C GLY A 96 -5.14 4.85 14.55
N ILE A 97 -4.38 3.83 14.96
CA ILE A 97 -4.91 2.47 15.23
C ILE A 97 -5.93 2.52 16.36
N GLN A 98 -5.59 3.17 17.49
CA GLN A 98 -6.50 3.29 18.62
C GLN A 98 -7.79 4.04 18.24
N ASN A 99 -7.66 5.19 17.58
CA ASN A 99 -8.79 5.97 17.08
C ASN A 99 -9.69 5.16 16.11
N ALA A 100 -9.08 4.33 15.25
CA ALA A 100 -9.83 3.46 14.34
C ALA A 100 -10.60 2.38 15.11
N ILE A 101 -10.00 1.78 16.14
CA ILE A 101 -10.65 0.78 16.99
C ILE A 101 -11.84 1.40 17.72
N GLU A 102 -11.67 2.55 18.38
CA GLU A 102 -12.73 3.24 19.11
C GLU A 102 -13.91 3.59 18.20
N ARG A 103 -13.64 4.13 17.00
CA ARG A 103 -14.69 4.43 16.01
C ARG A 103 -15.43 3.20 15.53
N ASN A 104 -14.71 2.09 15.32
CA ASN A 104 -15.31 0.83 14.87
C ASN A 104 -16.19 0.20 15.96
N GLN A 105 -15.77 0.29 17.23
CA GLN A 105 -16.56 -0.14 18.39
C GLN A 105 -17.84 0.71 18.52
N GLN A 106 -17.73 2.04 18.47
CA GLN A 106 -18.87 2.96 18.54
C GLN A 106 -19.89 2.74 17.41
N LYS A 107 -19.43 2.34 16.22
CA LYS A 107 -20.30 2.11 15.05
C LYS A 107 -20.77 0.66 14.93
N GLY A 108 -20.28 -0.26 15.75
CA GLY A 108 -20.58 -1.69 15.68
C GLY A 108 -20.15 -2.38 14.38
N ARG A 109 -19.35 -1.71 13.54
CA ARG A 109 -18.87 -2.20 12.25
C ARG A 109 -17.57 -1.50 11.87
N ILE A 110 -16.79 -2.12 10.99
CA ILE A 110 -15.54 -1.51 10.48
C ILE A 110 -15.91 -0.33 9.56
N VAL A 111 -15.60 0.88 10.01
CA VAL A 111 -15.80 2.15 9.30
C VAL A 111 -14.48 2.90 9.07
N ALA A 112 -13.46 2.64 9.88
CA ALA A 112 -12.15 3.28 9.81
C ALA A 112 -11.04 2.23 9.67
N GLY A 113 -10.10 2.49 8.76
CA GLY A 113 -8.86 1.74 8.64
C GLY A 113 -7.77 2.40 9.48
N GLY A 114 -6.90 1.59 10.08
CA GLY A 114 -5.72 2.05 10.83
C GLY A 114 -4.42 1.55 10.23
N SER A 115 -4.37 1.30 8.92
CA SER A 115 -3.13 0.85 8.25
C SER A 115 -2.41 2.01 7.58
N THR A 116 -1.14 2.18 7.90
CA THR A 116 -0.25 3.21 7.35
C THR A 116 0.12 2.94 5.90
N ILE A 117 0.71 3.92 5.21
CA ILE A 117 1.23 3.74 3.84
C ILE A 117 2.25 2.60 3.79
N SER A 118 3.12 2.48 4.79
CA SER A 118 4.16 1.45 4.85
C SER A 118 3.57 0.04 5.02
N GLN A 119 2.53 -0.12 5.84
CA GLN A 119 1.80 -1.38 5.97
C GLN A 119 1.07 -1.76 4.68
N GLN A 120 0.45 -0.77 4.03
CA GLN A 120 -0.21 -0.99 2.75
C GLN A 120 0.79 -1.37 1.66
N LEU A 121 1.98 -0.77 1.65
CA LEU A 121 3.07 -1.09 0.74
C LEU A 121 3.62 -2.51 0.99
N ALA A 122 3.90 -2.88 2.25
CA ALA A 122 4.34 -4.22 2.62
C ALA A 122 3.38 -5.29 2.09
N LYS A 123 2.07 -5.08 2.31
CA LYS A 123 1.01 -5.94 1.80
C LYS A 123 1.00 -6.02 0.27
N ASN A 124 1.14 -4.89 -0.42
CA ASN A 124 1.12 -4.84 -1.89
C ASN A 124 2.31 -5.59 -2.50
N LEU A 125 3.51 -5.35 -1.97
CA LEU A 125 4.76 -5.91 -2.47
C LEU A 125 4.81 -7.44 -2.34
N PHE A 126 4.50 -7.97 -1.14
CA PHE A 126 4.84 -9.35 -0.79
C PHE A 126 3.63 -10.27 -0.56
N LEU A 127 2.49 -9.74 -0.14
CA LEU A 127 1.46 -10.55 0.52
C LEU A 127 0.21 -10.77 -0.34
N THR A 128 -0.53 -11.81 0.03
CA THR A 128 -1.86 -12.09 -0.54
C THR A 128 -2.93 -11.27 0.19
N PRO A 129 -4.10 -11.02 -0.44
CA PRO A 129 -5.20 -10.26 0.17
C PRO A 129 -5.96 -11.04 1.27
N SER A 130 -5.41 -12.13 1.79
CA SER A 130 -6.04 -12.97 2.82
C SER A 130 -6.20 -12.20 4.14
N LYS A 131 -7.33 -12.40 4.83
CA LYS A 131 -7.67 -11.69 6.07
C LYS A 131 -7.40 -12.54 7.32
N THR A 132 -6.18 -13.03 7.46
CA THR A 132 -5.77 -13.85 8.62
C THR A 132 -4.88 -13.05 9.60
N PRO A 133 -4.86 -13.40 10.90
CA PRO A 133 -3.93 -12.82 11.87
C PRO A 133 -2.46 -13.08 11.50
N LEU A 134 -2.15 -14.29 11.01
CA LEU A 134 -0.80 -14.65 10.56
C LEU A 134 -0.31 -13.73 9.44
N ARG A 135 -1.13 -13.49 8.41
CA ARG A 135 -0.79 -12.54 7.32
C ARG A 135 -0.59 -11.13 7.86
N LYS A 136 -1.34 -10.70 8.88
CA LYS A 136 -1.14 -9.38 9.50
C LYS A 136 0.15 -9.31 10.32
N ALA A 137 0.55 -10.39 10.99
CA ALA A 137 1.83 -10.47 11.69
C ALA A 137 3.01 -10.39 10.70
N GLU A 138 2.91 -11.11 9.58
CA GLU A 138 3.90 -11.03 8.51
C GLU A 138 3.98 -9.63 7.89
N GLU A 139 2.84 -8.99 7.63
CA GLU A 139 2.77 -7.59 7.18
C GLU A 139 3.49 -6.67 8.16
N ALA A 140 3.33 -6.88 9.46
CA ALA A 140 4.00 -6.07 10.47
C ALA A 140 5.52 -6.23 10.42
N VAL A 141 6.03 -7.47 10.30
CA VAL A 141 7.47 -7.74 10.17
C VAL A 141 8.05 -7.08 8.92
N ILE A 142 7.38 -7.21 7.76
CA ILE A 142 7.84 -6.59 6.51
C ILE A 142 7.76 -5.06 6.60
N THR A 143 6.75 -4.50 7.27
CA THR A 143 6.64 -3.05 7.50
C THR A 143 7.86 -2.53 8.24
N LEU A 144 8.29 -3.21 9.31
CA LEU A 144 9.50 -2.86 10.05
C LEU A 144 10.75 -2.95 9.16
N MET A 145 10.87 -4.01 8.35
CA MET A 145 11.97 -4.15 7.41
C MET A 145 12.04 -2.98 6.42
N LEU A 146 10.89 -2.54 5.88
CA LEU A 146 10.81 -1.40 4.96
C LEU A 146 11.24 -0.10 5.66
N GLU A 147 10.71 0.18 6.84
CA GLU A 147 11.02 1.42 7.58
C GLU A 147 12.48 1.50 8.04
N ILE A 148 13.10 0.36 8.36
CA ILE A 148 14.53 0.29 8.70
C ILE A 148 15.40 0.53 7.46
N ALA A 149 15.03 -0.04 6.31
CA ALA A 149 15.89 -0.05 5.13
C ALA A 149 15.65 1.12 4.17
N TRP A 150 14.46 1.72 4.16
CA TRP A 150 14.04 2.68 3.14
C TRP A 150 13.75 4.04 3.77
N SER A 151 14.13 5.11 3.06
CA SER A 151 13.67 6.46 3.42
C SER A 151 12.16 6.61 3.19
N LYS A 152 11.51 7.51 3.93
CA LYS A 152 10.10 7.88 3.72
C LYS A 152 9.81 8.31 2.28
N ARG A 153 10.75 9.02 1.65
CA ARG A 153 10.70 9.36 0.22
C ARG A 153 10.60 8.12 -0.66
N ARG A 154 11.46 7.11 -0.42
CA ARG A 154 11.44 5.86 -1.20
C ARG A 154 10.16 5.07 -0.98
N ILE A 155 9.70 4.94 0.27
CA ILE A 155 8.43 4.27 0.58
C ILE A 155 7.28 4.91 -0.19
N LEU A 156 7.16 6.24 -0.13
CA LEU A 156 6.09 6.95 -0.82
C LEU A 156 6.23 6.89 -2.36
N GLU A 157 7.45 6.94 -2.90
CA GLU A 157 7.70 6.75 -4.33
C GLU A 157 7.20 5.39 -4.84
N VAL A 158 7.62 4.31 -4.17
CA VAL A 158 7.23 2.96 -4.58
C VAL A 158 5.73 2.80 -4.41
N TYR A 159 5.16 3.22 -3.28
CA TYR A 159 3.73 3.17 -3.03
C TYR A 159 2.92 3.81 -4.16
N LEU A 160 3.26 5.05 -4.55
CA LEU A 160 2.57 5.78 -5.61
C LEU A 160 2.70 5.12 -6.98
N ASN A 161 3.77 4.34 -7.22
CA ASN A 161 3.99 3.63 -8.48
C ASN A 161 3.37 2.22 -8.51
N VAL A 162 3.04 1.61 -7.37
CA VAL A 162 2.58 0.20 -7.31
C VAL A 162 1.14 -0.01 -6.86
N ILE A 163 0.46 1.01 -6.36
CA ILE A 163 -0.94 0.86 -5.92
C ILE A 163 -1.91 0.80 -7.11
N GLU A 164 -3.04 0.11 -6.90
CA GLU A 164 -4.16 0.04 -7.83
C GLU A 164 -5.02 1.30 -7.68
N TRP A 165 -5.18 2.05 -8.78
CA TRP A 165 -6.02 3.25 -8.83
C TRP A 165 -7.41 2.98 -9.43
N GLY A 166 -7.51 1.94 -10.27
CA GLY A 166 -8.71 1.56 -11.00
C GLY A 166 -8.61 0.15 -11.58
N GLY A 167 -9.59 -0.25 -12.40
CA GLY A 167 -9.54 -1.55 -13.08
C GLY A 167 -8.31 -1.68 -13.98
N ALA A 168 -7.36 -2.54 -13.58
CA ALA A 168 -6.08 -2.75 -14.28
C ALA A 168 -5.14 -1.53 -14.34
N VAL A 169 -5.40 -0.46 -13.60
CA VAL A 169 -4.58 0.77 -13.61
C VAL A 169 -3.71 0.84 -12.36
N PHE A 170 -2.40 0.81 -12.54
CA PHE A 170 -1.41 0.78 -11.48
C PHE A 170 -0.37 1.89 -11.61
N GLY A 171 -0.10 2.57 -10.51
CA GLY A 171 0.86 3.66 -10.46
C GLY A 171 0.32 5.02 -10.90
N ALA A 172 0.93 6.08 -10.36
CA ALA A 172 0.46 7.45 -10.48
C ALA A 172 0.39 7.96 -11.92
N GLU A 173 1.39 7.64 -12.77
CA GLU A 173 1.39 8.07 -14.17
C GLU A 173 0.26 7.43 -14.95
N ALA A 174 0.07 6.11 -14.83
CA ALA A 174 -1.02 5.41 -15.49
C ALA A 174 -2.38 5.97 -15.04
N ALA A 175 -2.54 6.27 -13.74
CA ALA A 175 -3.76 6.88 -13.22
C ALA A 175 -4.01 8.27 -13.79
N ALA A 176 -3.01 9.16 -13.79
CA ALA A 176 -3.16 10.52 -14.32
C ALA A 176 -3.57 10.52 -15.79
N ARG A 177 -2.93 9.66 -16.59
CA ARG A 177 -3.24 9.46 -18.01
C ARG A 177 -4.65 8.89 -18.19
N HIS A 178 -5.00 7.85 -17.44
CA HIS A 178 -6.28 7.17 -17.56
C HIS A 178 -7.46 8.08 -17.20
N TYR A 179 -7.35 8.85 -16.11
CA TYR A 179 -8.48 9.63 -15.60
C TYR A 179 -8.57 11.05 -16.17
N TYR A 180 -7.44 11.64 -16.55
CA TYR A 180 -7.38 13.06 -16.93
C TYR A 180 -6.62 13.33 -18.24
N GLY A 181 -5.99 12.32 -18.85
CA GLY A 181 -5.22 12.50 -20.08
C GLY A 181 -3.92 13.30 -19.93
N ILE A 182 -3.52 13.62 -18.70
CA ILE A 182 -2.35 14.46 -18.40
C ILE A 182 -1.25 13.64 -17.71
N PRO A 183 0.03 14.08 -17.76
CA PRO A 183 1.08 13.48 -16.98
C PRO A 183 0.86 13.69 -15.47
N ALA A 184 1.32 12.76 -14.63
CA ALA A 184 1.17 12.86 -13.18
C ALA A 184 1.88 14.08 -12.56
N THR A 185 2.85 14.67 -13.24
CA THR A 185 3.46 15.95 -12.85
C THR A 185 2.48 17.12 -12.84
N GLN A 186 1.42 17.06 -13.66
CA GLN A 186 0.49 18.18 -13.90
C GLN A 186 -0.81 18.09 -13.11
N LEU A 187 -0.98 17.07 -12.27
CA LEU A 187 -2.19 16.91 -11.46
C LEU A 187 -2.45 18.13 -10.58
N SER A 188 -3.64 18.72 -10.73
CA SER A 188 -4.15 19.79 -9.86
C SER A 188 -4.43 19.25 -8.45
N ALA A 189 -4.69 20.14 -7.49
CA ALA A 189 -5.02 19.76 -6.13
C ALA A 189 -6.33 18.95 -6.07
N GLU A 190 -7.34 19.38 -6.83
CA GLU A 190 -8.66 18.75 -6.92
C GLU A 190 -8.58 17.39 -7.59
N GLN A 191 -7.81 17.28 -8.69
CA GLN A 191 -7.58 16.00 -9.38
C GLN A 191 -6.85 15.01 -8.47
N ALA A 192 -5.80 15.47 -7.77
CA ALA A 192 -5.06 14.67 -6.81
C ALA A 192 -5.93 14.19 -5.64
N ALA A 193 -6.72 15.09 -5.04
CA ALA A 193 -7.64 14.76 -3.96
C ALA A 193 -8.68 13.73 -4.38
N ARG A 194 -9.21 13.86 -5.61
CA ARG A 194 -10.17 12.92 -6.16
C ARG A 194 -9.55 11.54 -6.41
N LEU A 195 -8.34 11.46 -6.95
CA LEU A 195 -7.63 10.19 -7.10
C LEU A 195 -7.37 9.52 -5.74
N ALA A 196 -6.88 10.27 -4.76
CA ALA A 196 -6.64 9.75 -3.42
C ALA A 196 -7.94 9.26 -2.75
N ALA A 197 -9.08 9.93 -3.00
CA ALA A 197 -10.38 9.51 -2.49
C ALA A 197 -10.80 8.12 -2.99
N MET A 198 -10.35 7.72 -4.18
CA MET A 198 -10.68 6.43 -4.82
C MET A 198 -9.89 5.24 -4.25
N VAL A 199 -8.69 5.48 -3.70
CA VAL A 199 -7.72 4.44 -3.30
C VAL A 199 -8.31 3.33 -2.40
N PRO A 200 -9.21 3.59 -1.45
CA PRO A 200 -9.74 2.50 -0.62
C PRO A 200 -10.63 1.50 -1.36
N ARG A 201 -11.23 1.88 -2.50
CA ARG A 201 -12.11 1.02 -3.32
C ARG A 201 -11.94 1.33 -4.82
N PRO A 202 -10.74 1.11 -5.39
CA PRO A 202 -10.37 1.67 -6.69
C PRO A 202 -11.30 1.18 -7.81
N ARG A 203 -11.50 -0.14 -7.92
CA ARG A 203 -12.40 -0.76 -8.92
C ARG A 203 -13.87 -0.32 -8.81
N TYR A 204 -14.34 0.01 -7.61
CA TYR A 204 -15.71 0.50 -7.42
C TYR A 204 -15.82 1.93 -7.94
N TYR A 205 -14.93 2.82 -7.51
CA TYR A 205 -14.98 4.23 -7.90
C TYR A 205 -14.61 4.44 -9.36
N ASP A 206 -13.80 3.57 -9.94
CA ASP A 206 -13.50 3.55 -11.37
C ASP A 206 -14.77 3.46 -12.24
N ARG A 207 -15.73 2.63 -11.79
CA ARG A 207 -17.05 2.45 -12.42
C ARG A 207 -18.12 3.44 -11.91
N ASN A 208 -17.88 4.10 -10.77
CA ASN A 208 -18.84 4.94 -10.05
C ASN A 208 -18.26 6.31 -9.70
N ARG A 209 -17.66 6.98 -10.69
CA ARG A 209 -16.89 8.23 -10.52
C ARG A 209 -17.73 9.42 -10.09
N ASN A 210 -19.04 9.43 -10.33
CA ASN A 210 -19.91 10.57 -10.06
C ASN A 210 -20.72 10.44 -8.76
N THR A 211 -20.30 9.54 -7.86
CA THR A 211 -21.02 9.37 -6.59
C THR A 211 -20.84 10.57 -5.66
N PRO A 212 -21.91 11.03 -4.97
CA PRO A 212 -21.80 12.10 -3.98
C PRO A 212 -20.79 11.78 -2.87
N ALA A 213 -20.69 10.51 -2.48
CA ALA A 213 -19.73 10.05 -1.48
C ALA A 213 -18.27 10.26 -1.91
N LEU A 214 -17.95 10.05 -3.18
CA LEU A 214 -16.60 10.30 -3.69
C LEU A 214 -16.28 11.79 -3.70
N ALA A 215 -17.25 12.62 -4.14
CA ALA A 215 -17.09 14.08 -4.13
C ALA A 215 -16.87 14.60 -2.70
N ALA A 216 -17.72 14.21 -1.75
CA ALA A 216 -17.59 14.62 -0.35
C ALA A 216 -16.24 14.21 0.26
N LYS A 217 -15.77 12.99 -0.04
CA LYS A 217 -14.45 12.53 0.42
C LYS A 217 -13.30 13.31 -0.22
N SER A 218 -13.42 13.66 -1.49
CA SER A 218 -12.42 14.45 -2.21
C SER A 218 -12.26 15.84 -1.58
N GLU A 219 -13.36 16.51 -1.23
CA GLU A 219 -13.34 17.80 -0.54
C GLU A 219 -12.67 17.72 0.84
N VAL A 220 -12.96 16.66 1.62
CA VAL A 220 -12.31 16.43 2.91
C VAL A 220 -10.80 16.27 2.76
N ILE A 221 -10.35 15.52 1.74
CA ILE A 221 -8.92 15.34 1.46
C ILE A 221 -8.29 16.67 1.02
N LEU A 222 -8.94 17.40 0.12
CA LEU A 222 -8.47 18.68 -0.38
C LEU A 222 -8.22 19.69 0.75
N GLY A 223 -9.14 19.77 1.72
CA GLY A 223 -8.98 20.61 2.91
C GLY A 223 -7.79 20.20 3.80
N ARG A 224 -7.49 18.90 3.88
CA ARG A 224 -6.40 18.33 4.70
C ARG A 224 -5.02 18.36 4.02
N MET A 225 -4.98 18.49 2.70
CA MET A 225 -3.72 18.49 1.94
C MET A 225 -2.75 19.61 2.37
N ARG A 226 -3.27 20.74 2.86
CA ARG A 226 -2.45 21.88 3.30
C ARG A 226 -1.57 21.55 4.51
N SER A 227 -2.03 20.66 5.38
CA SER A 227 -1.29 20.24 6.58
C SER A 227 -0.46 18.97 6.37
N ALA A 228 -0.57 18.32 5.21
CA ALA A 228 0.17 17.10 4.91
C ALA A 228 1.61 17.42 4.51
N ALA A 229 2.56 17.01 5.34
CA ALA A 229 3.98 17.08 5.02
C ALA A 229 4.38 15.91 4.11
N VAL A 230 5.30 16.16 3.18
CA VAL A 230 5.83 15.16 2.24
C VAL A 230 7.36 15.21 2.25
N PRO A 231 8.05 14.05 2.18
CA PRO A 231 9.51 13.96 2.17
C PRO A 231 10.16 14.35 0.82
#